data_AF-D8UDR9-F1
#
_entry.id   AF-D8UDR9-F1
#
_cell.length_a   1.000
_cell.length_b   1.000
_cell.length_c   1.000
_cell.angle_alpha   90.00
_cell.angle_beta   90.00
_cell.angle_gamma   90.00
#
_symmetry.space_group_name_H-M   'P 1'
#
loop_
_entity.id
_entity.type
_entity.pdbx_description
1 polymer ?
#
loop_
_entity_poly.entity_id
_entity_poly.type
_entity_poly.pdbx_seq_one_letter_code
_entity_poly.pdbx_strand_id
1 'polypeptide(L)'
;MATPAVGCRVRILKDYATVRYIGPVAQQQGTWVGVEWDDPTRGKHDGSTAGVRYFTCASGTTSGSFVRIERVNFGVTILDALRARYNNETAEHGEIVAPEELYVHTSRRRRLQVQLVGEDKIQQKQRQIHMLTSARLVGLDVSAVVSGIDLST
;
A
#
# COMPACT_ATOMS: atom_id res chain seq x y z
N MET A 1 -8.59 3.85 5.26
CA MET A 1 -8.57 2.78 4.24
C MET A 1 -9.11 3.36 2.96
N ALA A 2 -8.47 3.10 1.83
CA ALA A 2 -8.96 3.61 0.54
C ALA A 2 -10.25 2.90 0.13
N THR A 3 -11.14 3.65 -0.52
CA THR A 3 -12.41 3.12 -1.01
C THR A 3 -12.16 2.11 -2.16
N PRO A 4 -12.79 0.92 -2.13
CA PRO A 4 -12.71 -0.03 -3.24
C PRO A 4 -13.19 0.61 -4.55
N ALA A 5 -12.30 0.67 -5.54
CA ALA A 5 -12.64 1.14 -6.88
C ALA A 5 -11.82 0.41 -7.95
N VAL A 6 -12.35 0.36 -9.16
CA VAL A 6 -11.62 -0.17 -10.33
C VAL A 6 -10.43 0.74 -10.64
N GLY A 7 -9.29 0.14 -10.95
CA GLY A 7 -8.03 0.83 -11.17
C GLY A 7 -7.16 1.00 -9.92
N CYS A 8 -7.72 0.80 -8.71
CA CYS A 8 -6.94 0.89 -7.48
C CYS A 8 -5.92 -0.25 -7.36
N ARG A 9 -4.79 0.07 -6.73
CA ARG A 9 -3.76 -0.89 -6.35
C ARG A 9 -4.15 -1.59 -5.06
N VAL A 10 -3.97 -2.90 -5.00
CA VAL A 10 -4.35 -3.70 -3.84
C VAL A 10 -3.25 -4.71 -3.51
N ARG A 11 -3.22 -5.12 -2.25
CA ARG A 11 -2.36 -6.22 -1.78
C ARG A 11 -3.22 -7.40 -1.36
N ILE A 12 -2.85 -8.60 -1.80
CA ILE A 12 -3.54 -9.83 -1.44
C ILE A 12 -2.48 -10.83 -0.98
N LEU A 13 -2.47 -11.07 0.33
CA LEU A 13 -1.37 -11.72 1.06
C LEU A 13 -0.06 -10.92 0.88
N LYS A 14 0.91 -11.48 0.15
CA LYS A 14 2.24 -10.89 -0.05
C LYS A 14 2.44 -10.23 -1.43
N ASP A 15 1.47 -10.38 -2.32
CA ASP A 15 1.61 -9.97 -3.72
C ASP A 15 0.61 -8.87 -4.05
N TYR A 16 0.91 -8.12 -5.11
CA TYR A 16 0.15 -6.94 -5.49
C TYR A 16 -0.60 -7.12 -6.80
N ALA A 17 -1.70 -6.39 -6.93
CA ALA A 17 -2.60 -6.45 -8.07
C ALA A 17 -3.29 -5.12 -8.31
N THR A 18 -3.87 -4.99 -9.50
CA THR A 18 -4.77 -3.89 -9.87
C THR A 18 -6.20 -4.39 -9.96
N VAL A 19 -7.13 -3.69 -9.33
CA VAL A 19 -8.56 -4.02 -9.43
C VAL A 19 -9.05 -3.74 -10.84
N ARG A 20 -9.68 -4.72 -11.46
CA ARG A 20 -10.30 -4.64 -12.79
C ARG A 20 -11.82 -4.76 -12.75
N TYR A 21 -12.38 -5.37 -11.71
CA TYR A 21 -13.81 -5.55 -11.53
C TYR A 21 -14.18 -5.62 -10.05
N ILE A 22 -15.32 -5.06 -9.67
CA ILE A 22 -15.93 -5.23 -8.34
C ILE A 22 -17.41 -5.51 -8.55
N GLY A 23 -17.90 -6.66 -8.09
CA GLY A 23 -19.31 -7.01 -8.25
C GLY A 23 -19.61 -8.51 -8.13
N PRO A 24 -20.84 -8.93 -8.41
CA PRO A 24 -21.22 -10.33 -8.42
C PRO A 24 -20.55 -11.10 -9.56
N VAL A 25 -20.35 -12.41 -9.37
CA VAL A 25 -19.82 -13.32 -10.40
C VAL A 25 -20.83 -14.46 -10.59
N ALA A 26 -21.00 -14.90 -11.83
CA ALA A 26 -21.98 -15.92 -12.19
C ALA A 26 -21.77 -17.19 -11.36
N GLN A 27 -22.87 -17.75 -10.87
CA GLN A 27 -22.86 -18.97 -10.03
C GLN A 27 -22.08 -18.83 -8.71
N GLN A 28 -21.72 -17.61 -8.30
CA GLN A 28 -21.06 -17.32 -7.02
C GLN A 28 -21.87 -16.30 -6.23
N GLN A 29 -22.10 -16.57 -4.95
CA GLN A 29 -22.81 -15.63 -4.07
C GLN A 29 -21.88 -14.51 -3.58
N GLY A 30 -22.43 -13.33 -3.30
CA GLY A 30 -21.71 -12.18 -2.72
C GLY A 30 -20.84 -11.40 -3.70
N THR A 31 -20.11 -10.42 -3.18
CA THR A 31 -19.24 -9.52 -3.97
C THR A 31 -17.85 -10.11 -4.16
N TRP A 32 -17.37 -10.04 -5.39
CA TRP A 32 -16.04 -10.48 -5.80
C TRP A 32 -15.27 -9.31 -6.38
N VAL A 33 -13.95 -9.38 -6.24
CA VAL A 33 -13.01 -8.45 -6.83
C VAL A 33 -12.23 -9.21 -7.91
N GLY A 34 -12.42 -8.80 -9.16
CA GLY A 34 -11.57 -9.22 -10.26
C GLY A 34 -10.30 -8.38 -10.23
N VAL A 35 -9.15 -9.03 -10.12
CA VAL A 35 -7.84 -8.39 -10.08
C VAL A 35 -6.96 -8.90 -11.21
N GLU A 36 -6.06 -8.05 -11.68
CA GLU A 36 -4.93 -8.43 -12.52
C GLU A 36 -3.65 -8.32 -11.70
N TRP A 37 -2.90 -9.42 -11.60
CA TRP A 37 -1.66 -9.50 -10.84
C TRP A 37 -0.51 -8.77 -11.54
N ASP A 38 0.40 -8.22 -10.73
CA ASP A 38 1.67 -7.68 -11.24
C ASP A 38 2.55 -8.78 -11.82
N ASP A 39 2.61 -9.92 -11.14
CA ASP A 39 3.22 -11.15 -11.63
C ASP A 39 2.18 -11.91 -12.48
N PRO A 40 2.32 -11.94 -13.81
CA PRO A 40 1.35 -12.58 -14.70
C PRO A 40 1.19 -14.08 -14.47
N THR A 41 2.15 -14.73 -13.81
CA THR A 41 2.12 -16.18 -13.54
C THR A 41 1.24 -16.57 -12.34
N ARG A 42 0.86 -15.59 -11.51
CA ARG A 42 0.07 -15.84 -10.29
C ARG A 42 -1.43 -16.04 -10.56
N GLY A 43 -1.91 -15.55 -11.69
CA GLY A 43 -3.34 -15.61 -12.01
C GLY A 43 -3.78 -16.98 -12.49
N LYS A 44 -5.09 -17.08 -12.77
CA LYS A 44 -5.76 -18.31 -13.17
C LYS A 44 -6.60 -18.16 -14.42
N HIS A 45 -6.92 -16.93 -14.81
CA HIS A 45 -7.83 -16.64 -15.92
C HIS A 45 -7.50 -15.31 -16.59
N ASP A 46 -8.15 -15.06 -17.72
CA ASP A 46 -7.99 -13.85 -18.53
C ASP A 46 -8.98 -12.72 -18.17
N GLY A 47 -9.79 -12.94 -17.13
CA GLY A 47 -10.86 -12.04 -16.69
C GLY A 47 -12.27 -12.54 -17.03
N SER A 48 -12.37 -13.75 -17.58
CA SER A 48 -13.63 -14.48 -17.76
C SER A 48 -13.76 -15.69 -16.82
N THR A 49 -14.99 -16.08 -16.51
CA THR A 49 -15.31 -17.34 -15.82
C THR A 49 -16.73 -17.78 -16.18
N ALA A 50 -16.97 -19.10 -16.22
CA ALA A 50 -18.25 -19.70 -16.60
C ALA A 50 -18.85 -19.14 -17.93
N GLY A 51 -17.99 -18.82 -18.90
CA GLY A 51 -18.39 -18.27 -20.20
C GLY A 51 -18.74 -16.77 -20.20
N VAL A 52 -18.64 -16.07 -19.07
CA VAL A 52 -18.91 -14.63 -18.96
C VAL A 52 -17.61 -13.86 -18.77
N ARG A 53 -17.39 -12.79 -19.55
CA ARG A 53 -16.24 -11.88 -19.41
C ARG A 53 -16.61 -10.71 -18.50
N TYR A 54 -15.83 -10.50 -17.45
CA TYR A 54 -15.99 -9.40 -16.50
C TYR A 54 -14.96 -8.30 -16.73
N PHE A 55 -13.73 -8.69 -17.09
CA PHE A 55 -12.66 -7.78 -17.42
C PHE A 55 -11.68 -8.41 -18.41
N THR A 56 -10.71 -7.63 -18.86
CA THR A 56 -9.62 -8.09 -19.73
C THR A 56 -8.31 -7.77 -19.05
N CYS A 57 -7.39 -8.72 -19.06
CA CYS A 57 -6.04 -8.54 -18.54
C CYS A 57 -5.12 -8.03 -19.66
N ALA A 58 -4.33 -7.00 -19.37
CA ALA A 58 -3.35 -6.47 -20.30
C ALA A 58 -2.09 -7.36 -20.40
N SER A 59 -1.71 -8.01 -19.31
CA SER A 59 -0.46 -8.76 -19.17
C SER A 59 -0.55 -10.24 -19.59
N GLY A 60 -1.64 -10.68 -20.23
CA GLY A 60 -1.79 -12.03 -20.77
C GLY A 60 -3.08 -12.75 -20.36
N THR A 61 -3.28 -13.97 -20.87
CA THR A 61 -4.52 -14.75 -20.70
C THR A 61 -4.66 -15.44 -19.35
N THR A 62 -3.68 -15.32 -18.46
CA THR A 62 -3.69 -16.01 -17.15
C THR A 62 -3.30 -15.09 -15.99
N SER A 63 -3.22 -13.77 -16.17
CA SER A 63 -2.81 -12.85 -15.10
C SER A 63 -3.96 -12.41 -14.18
N GLY A 64 -5.21 -12.82 -14.45
CA GLY A 64 -6.39 -12.45 -13.69
C GLY A 64 -6.74 -13.41 -12.56
N SER A 65 -7.39 -12.91 -11.51
CA SER A 65 -8.03 -13.70 -10.45
C SER A 65 -9.32 -13.05 -9.92
N PHE A 66 -10.31 -13.86 -9.54
CA PHE A 66 -11.46 -13.44 -8.73
C PHE A 66 -11.20 -13.79 -7.28
N VAL A 67 -11.24 -12.78 -6.41
CA VAL A 67 -11.05 -12.95 -4.96
C VAL A 67 -12.21 -12.36 -4.19
N ARG A 68 -12.46 -12.92 -3.00
CA ARG A 68 -13.44 -12.40 -2.05
C ARG A 68 -13.00 -11.03 -1.55
N ILE A 69 -13.92 -10.05 -1.52
CA ILE A 69 -13.60 -8.66 -1.17
C ILE A 69 -12.95 -8.55 0.23
N GLU A 70 -13.33 -9.43 1.15
CA GLU A 70 -12.81 -9.48 2.52
C GLU A 70 -11.35 -9.93 2.59
N ARG A 71 -10.81 -10.53 1.51
CA ARG A 71 -9.41 -10.97 1.41
C ARG A 71 -8.51 -9.93 0.72
N VAL A 72 -9.07 -8.78 0.34
CA VAL A 72 -8.34 -7.74 -0.40
C VAL A 72 -7.97 -6.60 0.54
N ASN A 73 -6.68 -6.31 0.66
CA ASN A 73 -6.22 -5.09 1.30
C ASN A 73 -6.24 -3.96 0.27
N PHE A 74 -7.19 -3.04 0.43
CA PHE A 74 -7.34 -1.85 -0.41
C PHE A 74 -6.37 -0.73 -0.07
N GLY A 75 -5.50 -0.90 0.93
CA GLY A 75 -4.47 0.05 1.26
C GLY A 75 -5.00 1.37 1.81
N VAL A 76 -4.17 2.41 1.69
CA VAL A 76 -4.48 3.76 2.13
C VAL A 76 -4.24 4.78 1.02
N THR A 77 -4.82 5.96 1.18
CA THR A 77 -4.58 7.07 0.27
C THR A 77 -3.18 7.62 0.46
N ILE A 78 -2.62 8.26 -0.58
CA ILE A 78 -1.31 8.90 -0.47
C ILE A 78 -1.24 9.93 0.67
N LEU A 79 -2.32 10.69 0.90
CA LEU A 79 -2.39 11.69 1.96
C LEU A 79 -2.40 11.04 3.34
N ASP A 80 -3.17 9.98 3.52
CA ASP A 80 -3.19 9.23 4.78
C ASP A 80 -1.82 8.63 5.07
N ALA A 81 -1.14 8.08 4.05
CA ALA A 81 0.22 7.57 4.18
C ALA A 81 1.23 8.66 4.53
N LEU A 82 1.13 9.85 3.92
CA LEU A 82 1.98 11.00 4.27
C LEU A 82 1.74 11.45 5.70
N ARG A 83 0.48 11.56 6.14
CA ARG A 83 0.10 11.93 7.50
C ARG A 83 0.61 10.92 8.53
N ALA A 84 0.38 9.64 8.26
CA ALA A 84 0.86 8.55 9.12
C ALA A 84 2.39 8.56 9.26
N ARG A 85 3.12 8.88 8.18
CA ARG A 85 4.59 8.86 8.17
C ARG A 85 5.24 10.11 8.73
N TYR A 86 4.66 11.29 8.48
CA TYR A 86 5.33 12.57 8.69
C TYR A 86 4.62 13.52 9.65
N ASN A 87 3.31 13.34 9.93
CA ASN A 87 2.59 14.23 10.86
C ASN A 87 2.64 13.74 12.33
N ASN A 88 3.22 12.57 12.61
CA ASN A 88 3.45 11.99 13.95
C ASN A 88 2.22 11.91 14.90
N GLU A 89 0.99 12.13 14.44
CA GLU A 89 -0.22 11.96 15.27
C GLU A 89 -0.59 10.48 15.48
N THR A 90 -0.06 9.57 14.65
CA THR A 90 -0.37 8.13 14.64
C THR A 90 0.87 7.25 14.70
N ALA A 91 1.92 7.71 15.40
CA ALA A 91 3.13 6.91 15.68
C ALA A 91 2.88 5.72 16.64
N GLU A 92 1.70 5.10 16.59
CA GLU A 92 1.40 3.84 17.31
C GLU A 92 1.95 2.60 16.58
N HIS A 93 2.40 2.73 15.32
CA HIS A 93 2.84 1.59 14.50
C HIS A 93 4.32 1.65 14.04
N GLY A 94 5.06 2.69 14.44
CA GLY A 94 6.51 2.62 14.41
C GLY A 94 6.95 2.03 15.73
N GLU A 95 7.71 0.92 15.72
CA GLU A 95 8.41 0.50 16.94
C GLU A 95 9.20 1.70 17.44
N ILE A 96 8.83 2.20 18.62
CA ILE A 96 9.67 3.14 19.35
C ILE A 96 10.88 2.31 19.76
N VAL A 97 11.90 2.32 18.91
CA VAL A 97 13.18 1.70 19.21
C VAL A 97 13.76 2.51 20.36
N ALA A 98 13.93 1.86 21.52
CA ALA A 98 14.53 2.53 22.66
C ALA A 98 15.90 3.10 22.24
N PRO A 99 16.30 4.30 22.70
CA PRO A 99 17.58 4.90 22.30
C PRO A 99 18.80 3.99 22.53
N GLU A 100 18.73 3.05 23.47
CA GLU A 100 19.73 2.01 23.74
C GLU A 100 19.77 0.86 22.70
N GLU A 101 18.73 0.68 21.90
CA GLU A 101 18.61 -0.36 20.87
C GLU A 101 19.10 0.07 19.49
N LEU A 102 19.29 1.38 19.26
CA LEU A 102 19.85 1.90 18.02
C LEU A 102 21.39 1.88 18.05
N TYR A 103 21.99 0.82 17.51
CA TYR A 103 23.44 0.68 17.43
C TYR A 103 23.91 0.08 16.11
N VAL A 104 25.16 0.36 15.74
CA VAL A 104 25.83 -0.27 14.60
C VAL A 104 26.90 -1.24 15.11
N HIS A 105 26.94 -2.43 14.51
CA HIS A 105 28.05 -3.36 14.72
C HIS A 105 29.26 -2.90 13.90
N THR A 106 30.36 -2.63 14.60
CA THR A 106 31.65 -2.41 13.94
C THR A 106 32.26 -3.71 13.45
N SER A 107 33.21 -3.62 12.51
CA SER A 107 34.03 -4.77 12.06
C SER A 107 34.74 -5.51 13.20
N ARG A 108 34.92 -4.86 14.36
CA ARG A 108 35.48 -5.45 15.59
C ARG A 108 34.42 -5.95 16.58
N ARG A 109 33.18 -6.19 16.12
CA ARG A 109 32.03 -6.65 16.93
C ARG A 109 31.67 -5.76 18.14
N ARG A 110 32.10 -4.49 18.17
CA ARG A 110 31.63 -3.52 19.19
C ARG A 110 30.30 -2.92 18.75
N ARG A 111 29.37 -2.73 19.71
CA ARG A 111 28.14 -1.95 19.52
C ARG A 111 28.49 -0.48 19.69
N LEU A 112 28.26 0.33 18.66
CA LEU A 112 28.33 1.79 18.75
C LEU A 112 26.92 2.35 18.79
N GLN A 113 26.57 3.00 19.89
CA GLN A 113 25.29 3.68 20.02
C GLN A 113 25.19 4.80 18.99
N VAL A 114 24.05 4.88 18.31
CA VAL A 114 23.77 5.93 17.33
C VAL A 114 22.96 7.01 18.00
N GLN A 115 23.45 8.24 17.95
CA GLN A 115 22.68 9.43 18.32
C GLN A 115 22.18 10.10 17.05
N LEU A 116 20.87 10.32 16.96
CA LEU A 116 20.26 11.11 15.89
C LEU A 116 20.42 12.61 16.22
N VAL A 117 21.41 13.25 15.60
CA VAL A 117 21.67 14.67 15.82
C VAL A 117 20.72 15.51 14.96
N GLY A 118 20.00 16.44 15.59
CA GLY A 118 19.07 17.34 14.90
C GLY A 118 17.75 16.69 14.51
N GLU A 119 17.42 15.54 15.12
CA GLU A 119 16.15 14.84 14.91
C GLU A 119 14.95 15.77 15.04
N ASP A 120 14.88 16.56 16.11
CA ASP A 120 13.77 17.49 16.35
C ASP A 120 13.58 18.48 15.20
N LYS A 121 14.69 19.05 14.70
CA LYS A 121 14.65 20.01 13.58
C LYS A 121 14.19 19.33 12.29
N ILE A 122 14.60 18.08 12.07
CA ILE A 122 14.20 17.30 10.91
C ILE A 122 12.71 16.93 11.01
N GLN A 123 12.28 16.42 12.16
CA GLN A 123 10.88 16.07 12.42
C GLN A 123 9.97 17.30 12.29
N GLN A 124 10.37 18.45 12.85
CA GLN A 124 9.58 19.68 12.77
C GLN A 124 9.39 20.15 11.31
N LYS A 125 10.43 20.05 10.48
CA LYS A 125 10.32 20.34 9.04
C LYS A 125 9.45 19.31 8.31
N GLN A 126 9.62 18.02 8.63
CA GLN A 126 8.89 16.94 7.96
C GLN A 126 7.38 16.94 8.28
N ARG A 127 6.98 17.42 9.45
CA ARG A 127 5.57 17.61 9.83
C ARG A 127 4.82 18.58 8.90
N GLN A 128 5.53 19.50 8.26
CA GLN A 128 4.95 20.40 7.26
C GLN A 128 4.81 19.65 5.92
N ILE A 129 3.81 18.77 5.82
CA ILE A 129 3.62 17.89 4.65
C ILE A 129 3.56 18.67 3.32
N HIS A 130 2.95 19.85 3.34
CA HIS A 130 2.85 20.74 2.17
C HIS A 130 4.20 21.31 1.70
N MET A 131 5.22 21.30 2.56
CA MET A 131 6.60 21.73 2.24
C MET A 131 7.51 20.55 1.86
N LEU A 132 7.02 19.31 1.90
CA LEU A 132 7.83 18.14 1.53
C LEU A 132 8.13 18.15 0.03
N THR A 133 9.41 18.16 -0.32
CA THR A 133 9.85 18.03 -1.72
C THR A 133 9.89 16.58 -2.20
N SER A 134 10.00 15.62 -1.27
CA SER A 134 10.06 14.19 -1.55
C SER A 134 9.61 13.39 -0.34
N ALA A 135 8.95 12.26 -0.57
CA ALA A 135 8.47 11.36 0.48
C ALA A 135 8.77 9.90 0.15
N ARG A 136 9.03 9.10 1.19
CA ARG A 136 9.18 7.64 1.11
C ARG A 136 8.08 6.96 1.93
N LEU A 137 7.16 6.33 1.22
CA LEU A 137 5.97 5.68 1.78
C LEU A 137 6.03 4.14 1.71
N VAL A 138 7.24 3.59 1.66
CA VAL A 138 7.46 2.14 1.62
C VAL A 138 6.84 1.49 2.86
N GLY A 139 6.09 0.40 2.64
CA GLY A 139 5.42 -0.37 3.70
C GLY A 139 4.01 0.09 4.05
N LEU A 140 3.50 1.17 3.43
CA LEU A 140 2.18 1.72 3.76
C LEU A 140 1.05 1.30 2.79
N ASP A 141 1.29 0.39 1.85
CA ASP A 141 0.29 -0.07 0.87
C ASP A 141 -0.51 1.10 0.22
N VAL A 142 0.19 2.07 -0.37
CA VAL A 142 -0.46 3.21 -1.01
C VAL A 142 -1.21 2.77 -2.25
N SER A 143 -2.52 3.01 -2.29
CA SER A 143 -3.42 2.43 -3.30
C SER A 143 -4.11 3.42 -4.21
N ALA A 144 -4.26 4.67 -3.77
CA ALA A 144 -5.01 5.70 -4.46
C ALA A 144 -4.49 7.11 -4.19
N VAL A 145 -4.68 7.97 -5.18
CA VAL A 145 -4.64 9.43 -5.02
C VAL A 145 -6.09 9.90 -4.90
N VAL A 146 -6.45 10.57 -3.82
CA VAL A 146 -7.79 11.16 -3.71
C VAL A 146 -7.85 12.33 -4.69
N SER A 147 -8.87 12.39 -5.55
CA SER A 147 -9.10 13.57 -6.38
C SER A 147 -9.57 14.74 -5.51
N GLY A 148 -8.98 15.92 -5.70
CA GLY A 148 -9.39 17.15 -5.01
C GLY A 148 -8.75 17.39 -3.64
N ILE A 149 -7.56 16.86 -3.38
CA ILE A 149 -6.82 17.15 -2.13
C ILE A 149 -6.30 18.59 -2.18
N ASP A 150 -6.82 19.44 -1.29
CA ASP A 150 -6.14 20.66 -0.89
C ASP A 150 -5.07 20.32 0.15
N LEU A 151 -3.81 20.56 -0.18
CA LEU A 151 -2.67 20.32 0.69
C LEU A 151 -2.34 21.56 1.55
N SER A 152 -3.13 22.64 1.49
CA SER A 152 -2.82 23.90 2.15
C SER A 152 -3.11 23.96 3.66
N THR A 153 -3.56 22.88 4.28
CA THR A 153 -3.91 22.83 5.73
C THR A 153 -3.05 21.82 6.45
#